data_AF-A0A9D8N733-F1
#
_entry.id   AF-A0A9D8N733-F1
#
_cell.length_a   1.000
_cell.length_b   1.000
_cell.length_c   1.000
_cell.angle_alpha   90.00
_cell.angle_beta   90.00
_cell.angle_gamma   90.00
#
_symmetry.space_group_name_H-M   'P 1'
#
loop_
_entity.id
_entity.type
_entity.pdbx_description
1 polymer ?
#
loop_
_entity_poly.entity_id
_entity_poly.type
_entity_poly.pdbx_seq_one_letter_code
_entity_poly.pdbx_strand_id
1 'polypeptide(L)'
;MAKKKTNPCSQSSGTVHPMPQNNIISSTQLRQQIEQNSLTCIDSKPGVYRWWFPEDLVKQIFEVLSNLKLPQHFKLQEMKIDRIVYVALYFGMSGDLGKRIRQHVKGPFSSSTLRRTLRAILAHDVRNGKRASEIVNDCINKCYWQWDTTVNEEAAKKIEKGELCQQNFAYPLNIQGNHTVLPTDWLTNLKRLRKTMK
;
A
#
# COMPACT_ATOMS: atom_id res chain seq x y z
N MET A 1 21.87 8.44 30.03
CA MET A 1 20.79 7.43 30.15
C MET A 1 19.79 7.60 29.02
N ALA A 2 19.86 6.76 27.99
CA ALA A 2 18.95 6.83 26.84
C ALA A 2 17.69 5.99 27.11
N LYS A 3 16.51 6.64 27.14
CA LYS A 3 15.21 5.97 27.26
C LYS A 3 14.90 5.22 25.95
N LYS A 4 15.10 3.90 25.93
CA LYS A 4 14.52 3.01 24.90
C LYS A 4 12.99 3.11 25.00
N LYS A 5 12.35 3.77 24.03
CA LYS A 5 10.90 3.66 23.82
C LYS A 5 10.62 2.29 23.22
N THR A 6 10.32 1.32 24.06
CA THR A 6 9.68 0.07 23.65
C THR A 6 8.22 0.39 23.30
N ASN A 7 7.84 0.20 22.02
CA ASN A 7 6.43 0.23 21.63
C ASN A 7 5.80 -1.11 22.05
N PRO A 8 4.78 -1.13 22.93
CA PRO A 8 4.08 -2.37 23.22
C PRO A 8 3.11 -2.65 22.08
N CYS A 9 3.51 -3.54 21.19
CA CYS A 9 2.56 -4.30 20.37
C CYS A 9 1.97 -5.36 21.31
N SER A 10 0.94 -4.98 22.07
CA SER A 10 0.20 -5.91 22.92
C SER A 10 -0.49 -6.94 22.02
N GLN A 11 -0.21 -8.21 22.26
CA GLN A 11 -0.79 -9.34 21.54
C GLN A 11 -2.31 -9.37 21.73
N SER A 12 -3.07 -8.84 20.77
CA SER A 12 -4.47 -9.20 20.61
C SER A 12 -4.52 -10.39 19.65
N SER A 13 -5.10 -11.50 20.10
CA SER A 13 -5.47 -12.68 19.30
C SER A 13 -6.24 -12.22 18.05
N GLY A 14 -5.51 -12.07 16.94
CA GLY A 14 -5.94 -11.30 15.79
C GLY A 14 -6.52 -12.17 14.69
N THR A 15 -7.83 -12.13 14.53
CA THR A 15 -8.44 -12.31 13.21
C THR A 15 -8.09 -11.09 12.35
N VAL A 16 -7.61 -11.33 11.13
CA VAL A 16 -7.43 -10.28 10.09
C VAL A 16 -8.76 -9.57 9.92
N HIS A 17 -8.76 -8.23 9.79
CA HIS A 17 -10.01 -7.52 9.50
C HIS A 17 -10.52 -8.01 8.13
N PRO A 18 -11.65 -8.74 8.09
CA PRO A 18 -12.13 -9.28 6.83
C PRO A 18 -12.67 -8.12 6.00
N MET A 19 -11.87 -7.69 5.04
CA MET A 19 -12.30 -6.68 4.06
C MET A 19 -13.41 -7.30 3.20
N PRO A 20 -14.48 -6.55 2.89
CA PRO A 20 -15.54 -7.03 2.03
C PRO A 20 -14.97 -7.44 0.67
N GLN A 21 -15.32 -8.65 0.22
CA GLN A 21 -14.90 -9.16 -1.09
C GLN A 21 -15.50 -8.36 -2.25
N ASN A 22 -16.63 -7.69 -2.01
CA ASN A 22 -17.38 -6.97 -3.04
C ASN A 22 -16.87 -5.54 -3.28
N ASN A 23 -16.10 -4.96 -2.36
CA ASN A 23 -15.57 -3.60 -2.49
C ASN A 23 -14.15 -3.65 -3.06
N ILE A 24 -14.03 -4.12 -4.29
CA ILE A 24 -12.78 -4.18 -5.03
C ILE A 24 -13.01 -3.68 -6.45
N ILE A 25 -12.06 -2.90 -6.97
CA ILE A 25 -12.17 -2.30 -8.30
C ILE A 25 -10.78 -2.17 -8.94
N SER A 26 -10.71 -2.34 -10.25
CA SER A 26 -9.45 -2.14 -10.98
C SER A 26 -9.08 -0.66 -10.99
N SER A 27 -7.79 -0.37 -10.92
CA SER A 27 -7.32 1.01 -10.88
C SER A 27 -7.48 1.72 -12.22
N THR A 28 -7.51 0.97 -13.32
CA THR A 28 -7.87 1.49 -14.64
C THR A 28 -9.31 2.00 -14.66
N GLN A 29 -10.28 1.23 -14.14
CA GLN A 29 -11.67 1.70 -14.01
C GLN A 29 -11.77 2.92 -13.08
N LEU A 30 -11.05 2.92 -11.96
CA LEU A 30 -11.01 4.09 -11.07
C LEU A 30 -10.46 5.34 -11.77
N ARG A 31 -9.38 5.20 -12.53
CA ARG A 31 -8.80 6.32 -13.29
C ARG A 31 -9.83 6.90 -14.26
N GLN A 32 -10.49 6.04 -15.04
CA GLN A 32 -11.53 6.45 -15.98
C GLN A 32 -12.66 7.21 -15.26
N GLN A 33 -13.18 6.67 -14.15
CA GLN A 33 -14.23 7.34 -13.37
C GLN A 33 -13.75 8.68 -12.79
N ILE A 34 -12.52 8.76 -12.29
CA ILE A 34 -11.95 10.01 -11.74
C ILE A 34 -11.74 11.06 -12.83
N GLU A 35 -11.32 10.66 -14.03
CA GLU A 35 -11.12 11.56 -15.17
C GLU A 35 -12.44 12.11 -15.72
N GLN A 36 -13.49 11.30 -15.68
CA GLN A 36 -14.85 11.69 -16.06
C GLN A 36 -15.64 12.37 -14.93
N ASN A 37 -15.02 12.58 -13.75
CA ASN A 37 -15.69 13.07 -12.54
C ASN A 37 -16.94 12.25 -12.14
N SER A 38 -16.94 10.94 -12.41
CA SER A 38 -18.05 10.01 -12.22
C SER A 38 -17.77 8.92 -11.16
N LEU A 39 -16.82 9.16 -10.25
CA LEU A 39 -16.51 8.23 -9.16
C LEU A 39 -17.73 8.06 -8.24
N THR A 40 -18.39 6.91 -8.33
CA THR A 40 -19.68 6.62 -7.65
C THR A 40 -19.61 5.46 -6.68
N CYS A 41 -18.65 4.54 -6.87
CA CYS A 41 -18.53 3.34 -6.04
C CYS A 41 -17.80 3.58 -4.70
N ILE A 42 -17.09 4.70 -4.54
CA ILE A 42 -16.30 5.00 -3.34
C ILE A 42 -16.84 6.27 -2.68
N ASP A 43 -17.48 6.10 -1.53
CA ASP A 43 -17.94 7.20 -0.70
C ASP A 43 -16.77 8.03 -0.14
N SER A 44 -17.00 9.34 0.00
CA SER A 44 -16.14 10.22 0.80
C SER A 44 -16.40 10.04 2.30
N LYS A 45 -16.09 8.84 2.79
CA LYS A 45 -16.18 8.45 4.21
C LYS A 45 -14.82 8.01 4.74
N PRO A 46 -14.63 8.02 6.07
CA PRO A 46 -13.51 7.35 6.70
C PRO A 46 -13.47 5.85 6.37
N GLY A 47 -12.28 5.27 6.35
CA GLY A 47 -12.13 3.85 6.14
C GLY A 47 -10.70 3.38 5.92
N VAL A 48 -10.57 2.11 5.60
CA VAL A 48 -9.31 1.43 5.31
C VAL A 48 -9.28 0.91 3.87
N TYR A 49 -8.09 0.66 3.37
CA TYR A 49 -7.89 0.19 2.01
C TYR A 49 -6.63 -0.65 1.85
N ARG A 50 -6.63 -1.47 0.81
CA ARG A 50 -5.55 -2.36 0.41
C ARG A 50 -5.28 -2.22 -1.08
N TRP A 51 -4.00 -2.19 -1.45
CA TRP A 51 -3.56 -2.29 -2.84
C TRP A 51 -3.06 -3.69 -3.15
N TRP A 52 -3.64 -4.24 -4.20
CA TRP A 52 -3.38 -5.58 -4.72
C TRP A 52 -2.60 -5.46 -6.03
N PHE A 53 -1.39 -6.01 -6.04
CA PHE A 53 -0.45 -5.95 -7.17
C PHE A 53 -0.39 -7.31 -7.85
N PRO A 54 -0.43 -7.38 -9.19
CA PRO A 54 -0.27 -8.66 -9.87
C PRO A 54 1.13 -9.24 -9.62
N GLU A 55 1.22 -10.56 -9.58
CA GLU A 55 2.44 -11.30 -9.18
C GLU A 55 3.70 -10.91 -10.00
N ASP A 56 3.55 -10.64 -11.29
CA ASP A 56 4.64 -10.19 -12.17
C ASP A 56 5.23 -8.85 -11.71
N LEU A 57 4.39 -7.91 -11.32
CA LEU A 57 4.78 -6.61 -10.80
C LEU A 57 5.39 -6.72 -9.40
N VAL A 58 4.88 -7.65 -8.58
CA VAL A 58 5.46 -7.96 -7.26
C VAL A 58 6.90 -8.43 -7.42
N LYS A 59 7.18 -9.33 -8.37
CA LYS A 59 8.54 -9.80 -8.68
C LYS A 59 9.46 -8.65 -9.06
N GLN A 60 9.03 -7.78 -9.98
CA GLN A 60 9.81 -6.60 -10.39
C GLN A 60 10.11 -5.65 -9.22
N ILE A 61 9.11 -5.34 -8.39
CA ILE A 61 9.28 -4.50 -7.21
C ILE A 61 10.28 -5.15 -6.25
N PHE A 62 10.17 -6.47 -6.05
CA PHE A 62 11.03 -7.18 -5.12
C PHE A 62 12.45 -7.30 -5.65
N GLU A 63 12.67 -7.49 -6.95
CA GLU A 63 14.00 -7.50 -7.56
C GLU A 63 14.80 -6.22 -7.25
N VAL A 64 14.17 -5.06 -7.33
CA VAL A 64 14.83 -3.79 -6.94
C VAL A 64 15.12 -3.72 -5.44
N LEU A 65 14.30 -4.37 -4.62
CA LEU A 65 14.50 -4.49 -3.17
C LEU A 65 15.43 -5.68 -2.81
N SER A 66 15.74 -6.57 -3.76
CA SER A 66 16.22 -7.96 -3.59
C SER A 66 17.71 -8.13 -3.31
N ASN A 67 18.41 -7.07 -2.90
CA ASN A 67 19.50 -7.34 -1.96
C ASN A 67 18.98 -7.95 -0.64
N LEU A 68 17.65 -8.09 -0.46
CA LEU A 68 17.01 -8.64 0.71
C LEU A 68 16.00 -9.73 0.31
N LYS A 69 16.29 -10.98 0.68
CA LYS A 69 15.29 -12.05 0.65
C LYS A 69 14.21 -11.74 1.68
N LEU A 70 12.93 -11.80 1.29
CA LEU A 70 11.86 -11.88 2.28
C LEU A 70 12.10 -13.13 3.13
N PRO A 71 12.20 -13.01 4.46
CA PRO A 71 12.39 -14.19 5.28
C PRO A 71 11.26 -15.21 5.11
N GLN A 72 11.54 -16.48 5.37
CA GLN A 72 10.64 -17.59 5.05
C GLN A 72 9.33 -17.58 5.86
N HIS A 73 9.28 -16.85 6.98
CA HIS A 73 8.08 -16.70 7.81
C HIS A 73 7.13 -15.59 7.33
N PHE A 74 7.50 -14.88 6.26
CA PHE A 74 6.66 -13.83 5.70
C PHE A 74 5.57 -14.45 4.86
N LYS A 75 4.32 -14.17 5.24
CA LYS A 75 3.18 -14.41 4.37
C LYS A 75 2.77 -13.09 3.77
N LEU A 76 2.62 -13.08 2.45
CA LEU A 76 1.94 -12.02 1.76
C LEU A 76 0.49 -12.46 1.58
N GLN A 77 -0.43 -11.53 1.72
CA GLN A 77 -1.82 -11.84 1.46
C GLN A 77 -2.02 -11.92 -0.05
N GLU A 78 -2.67 -12.98 -0.50
CA GLU A 78 -2.93 -13.22 -1.91
C GLU A 78 -4.43 -13.34 -2.18
N MET A 79 -4.83 -12.96 -3.39
CA MET A 79 -6.15 -13.25 -3.92
C MET A 79 -6.05 -13.57 -5.42
N LYS A 80 -7.05 -14.27 -5.95
CA LYS A 80 -7.16 -14.52 -7.40
C LYS A 80 -8.28 -13.69 -7.99
N ILE A 81 -7.97 -12.94 -9.04
CA ILE A 81 -8.94 -12.20 -9.86
C ILE A 81 -8.67 -12.62 -11.30
N ASP A 82 -9.69 -13.13 -11.99
CA ASP A 82 -9.58 -13.60 -13.39
C ASP A 82 -8.38 -14.55 -13.64
N ARG A 83 -8.16 -15.48 -12.71
CA ARG A 83 -7.04 -16.47 -12.71
C ARG A 83 -5.64 -15.88 -12.52
N ILE A 84 -5.51 -14.57 -12.36
CA ILE A 84 -4.26 -13.90 -12.03
C ILE A 84 -4.14 -13.80 -10.50
N VAL A 85 -2.96 -14.11 -9.98
CA VAL A 85 -2.64 -13.94 -8.56
C VAL A 85 -2.27 -12.47 -8.32
N TYR A 86 -2.95 -11.87 -7.34
CA TYR A 86 -2.66 -10.55 -6.84
C TYR A 86 -2.21 -10.63 -5.39
N VAL A 87 -1.22 -9.82 -5.04
CA VAL A 87 -0.56 -9.80 -3.74
C VAL A 87 -0.74 -8.43 -3.10
N ALA A 88 -1.13 -8.42 -1.83
CA ALA A 88 -1.29 -7.19 -1.08
C ALA A 88 0.07 -6.62 -0.67
N LEU A 89 0.46 -5.46 -1.21
CA LEU A 89 1.74 -4.84 -0.87
C LEU A 89 1.62 -3.57 -0.03
N TYR A 90 0.43 -2.96 0.03
CA TYR A 90 0.18 -1.75 0.80
C TYR A 90 -1.21 -1.77 1.45
N PHE A 91 -1.27 -1.35 2.71
CA PHE A 91 -2.50 -1.16 3.47
C PHE A 91 -2.51 0.23 4.08
N GLY A 92 -3.65 0.90 4.15
CA GLY A 92 -3.71 2.21 4.77
C GLY A 92 -5.11 2.61 5.21
N MET A 93 -5.18 3.72 5.92
CA MET A 93 -6.43 4.39 6.28
C MET A 93 -6.59 5.77 5.63
N SER A 94 -7.82 6.26 5.65
CA SER A 94 -8.14 7.65 5.34
C SER A 94 -9.36 8.11 6.14
N GLY A 95 -9.41 9.39 6.52
CA GLY A 95 -10.64 10.06 6.93
C GLY A 95 -11.59 10.35 5.75
N ASP A 96 -11.09 10.24 4.52
CA ASP A 96 -11.87 10.39 3.29
C ASP A 96 -11.29 9.46 2.20
N LEU A 97 -11.93 8.31 1.97
CA LEU A 97 -11.51 7.33 0.98
C LEU A 97 -11.60 7.89 -0.45
N GLY A 98 -12.67 8.62 -0.79
CA GLY A 98 -12.87 9.25 -2.09
C GLY A 98 -11.76 10.24 -2.46
N LYS A 99 -11.34 11.09 -1.52
CA LYS A 99 -10.18 11.98 -1.72
C LYS A 99 -8.87 11.18 -1.82
N ARG A 100 -8.70 10.17 -0.99
CA ARG A 100 -7.47 9.36 -0.95
C ARG A 100 -7.23 8.58 -2.24
N ILE A 101 -8.27 7.99 -2.82
CA ILE A 101 -8.10 7.25 -4.07
C ILE A 101 -7.72 8.16 -5.24
N ARG A 102 -8.27 9.38 -5.30
CA ARG A 102 -7.86 10.40 -6.28
C ARG A 102 -6.39 10.76 -6.15
N GLN A 103 -5.87 10.90 -4.92
CA GLN A 103 -4.45 11.14 -4.68
C GLN A 103 -3.58 9.99 -5.16
N HIS A 104 -3.98 8.74 -4.94
CA HIS A 104 -3.21 7.58 -5.39
C HIS A 104 -3.24 7.39 -6.92
N VAL A 105 -4.40 7.57 -7.55
CA VAL A 105 -4.56 7.30 -8.98
C VAL A 105 -4.03 8.45 -9.84
N LYS A 106 -4.35 9.70 -9.50
CA LYS A 106 -4.03 10.88 -10.34
C LYS A 106 -3.15 11.93 -9.65
N GLY A 107 -2.94 11.83 -8.34
CA GLY A 107 -2.19 12.84 -7.59
C GLY A 107 -0.71 12.90 -7.96
N PRO A 108 -0.03 14.02 -7.63
CA PRO A 108 1.43 14.09 -7.72
C PRO A 108 2.08 13.11 -6.74
N PHE A 109 3.35 12.76 -6.95
CA PHE A 109 4.05 11.86 -6.04
C PHE A 109 3.93 12.30 -4.57
N SER A 110 4.13 13.59 -4.28
CA SER A 110 4.06 14.15 -2.92
C SER A 110 2.75 13.84 -2.17
N SER A 111 1.64 13.63 -2.88
CA SER A 111 0.31 13.44 -2.30
C SER A 111 0.07 12.03 -1.71
N SER A 112 0.91 11.05 -2.06
CA SER A 112 0.73 9.66 -1.63
C SER A 112 2.05 9.01 -1.24
N THR A 113 2.09 8.43 -0.04
CA THR A 113 3.22 7.61 0.39
C THR A 113 3.46 6.43 -0.54
N LEU A 114 2.41 5.79 -1.06
CA LEU A 114 2.54 4.72 -2.04
C LEU A 114 3.19 5.22 -3.33
N ARG A 115 2.67 6.29 -3.94
CA ARG A 115 3.23 6.84 -5.19
C ARG A 115 4.70 7.24 -5.04
N ARG A 116 5.08 7.84 -3.91
CA ARG A 116 6.49 8.15 -3.59
C ARG A 116 7.35 6.90 -3.51
N THR A 117 6.81 5.85 -2.91
CA THR A 117 7.52 4.57 -2.73
C THR A 117 7.69 3.87 -4.07
N LEU A 118 6.64 3.80 -4.88
CA LEU A 118 6.71 3.23 -6.23
C LEU A 118 7.67 4.01 -7.13
N ARG A 119 7.66 5.36 -7.10
CA ARG A 119 8.64 6.17 -7.83
C ARG A 119 10.08 5.81 -7.43
N ALA A 120 10.34 5.68 -6.14
CA ALA A 120 11.67 5.38 -5.61
C ALA A 120 12.15 3.95 -5.94
N ILE A 121 11.25 3.06 -6.35
CA ILE A 121 11.58 1.68 -6.74
C ILE A 121 11.67 1.59 -8.27
N LEU A 122 10.59 1.93 -8.97
CA LEU A 122 10.40 1.67 -10.40
C LEU A 122 10.97 2.77 -11.31
N ALA A 123 11.23 3.96 -10.78
CA ALA A 123 11.69 5.10 -11.55
C ALA A 123 12.85 5.83 -10.85
N HIS A 124 13.72 5.06 -10.17
CA HIS A 124 14.82 5.58 -9.35
C HIS A 124 15.97 6.18 -10.18
N ASP A 125 16.12 5.72 -11.41
CA ASP A 125 17.09 6.16 -12.41
C ASP A 125 16.52 7.22 -13.38
N VAL A 126 15.20 7.43 -13.36
CA VAL A 126 14.50 8.33 -14.27
C VAL A 126 14.53 9.77 -13.75
N ARG A 127 15.35 10.61 -14.39
CA ARG A 127 15.45 12.06 -14.08
C ARG A 127 14.24 12.87 -14.57
N ASN A 128 13.59 12.42 -15.64
CA ASN A 128 12.42 13.12 -16.20
C ASN A 128 11.16 12.82 -15.38
N GLY A 129 10.60 13.84 -14.73
CA GLY A 129 9.43 13.71 -13.87
C GLY A 129 8.14 13.23 -14.57
N LYS A 130 7.97 13.54 -15.87
CA LYS A 130 6.83 13.07 -16.67
C LYS A 130 6.93 11.57 -16.90
N ARG A 131 8.09 11.10 -17.39
CA ARG A 131 8.34 9.66 -17.62
C ARG A 131 8.25 8.85 -16.32
N ALA A 132 8.77 9.40 -15.22
CA ALA A 132 8.62 8.76 -13.91
C ALA A 132 7.14 8.65 -13.49
N SER A 133 6.31 9.63 -13.85
CA SER A 133 4.87 9.63 -13.53
C SER A 133 4.12 8.61 -14.37
N GLU A 134 4.47 8.47 -15.64
CA GLU A 134 3.94 7.45 -16.55
C GLU A 134 4.25 6.05 -16.01
N ILE A 135 5.50 5.74 -15.65
CA ILE A 135 5.89 4.44 -15.07
C ILE A 135 5.07 4.11 -13.81
N VAL A 136 4.92 5.08 -12.90
CA VAL A 136 4.14 4.85 -11.66
C VAL A 136 2.65 4.72 -11.96
N ASN A 137 2.12 5.47 -12.93
CA ASN A 137 0.73 5.35 -13.34
C ASN A 137 0.45 3.98 -13.99
N ASP A 138 1.33 3.50 -14.85
CA ASP A 138 1.22 2.20 -15.50
C ASP A 138 1.26 1.07 -14.47
N CYS A 139 2.13 1.17 -13.47
CA CYS A 139 2.17 0.29 -12.32
C CYS A 139 0.83 0.29 -11.57
N ILE A 140 0.32 1.46 -11.19
CA ILE A 140 -0.95 1.59 -10.46
C ILE A 140 -2.13 1.06 -11.28
N ASN A 141 -2.18 1.31 -12.60
CA ASN A 141 -3.28 0.88 -13.47
C ASN A 141 -3.44 -0.64 -13.52
N LYS A 142 -2.35 -1.40 -13.34
CA LYS A 142 -2.38 -2.87 -13.27
C LYS A 142 -2.90 -3.41 -11.93
N CYS A 143 -3.07 -2.56 -10.92
CA CYS A 143 -3.43 -2.95 -9.57
C CYS A 143 -4.93 -2.89 -9.32
N TYR A 144 -5.36 -3.55 -8.25
CA TYR A 144 -6.70 -3.42 -7.68
C TYR A 144 -6.67 -2.65 -6.37
N TRP A 145 -7.72 -1.86 -6.15
CA TRP A 145 -7.98 -1.18 -4.90
C TRP A 145 -9.16 -1.87 -4.21
N GLN A 146 -8.95 -2.31 -2.98
CA GLN A 146 -10.00 -2.85 -2.11
C GLN A 146 -10.20 -1.91 -0.92
N TRP A 147 -11.44 -1.65 -0.50
CA TRP A 147 -11.71 -0.73 0.60
C TRP A 147 -12.86 -1.18 1.49
N ASP A 148 -12.89 -0.61 2.69
CA ASP A 148 -13.98 -0.77 3.65
C ASP A 148 -14.20 0.56 4.37
N THR A 149 -15.46 0.97 4.49
CA THR A 149 -15.82 2.21 5.18
C THR A 149 -15.94 1.96 6.67
N THR A 150 -15.59 2.96 7.47
CA THR A 150 -15.76 2.92 8.92
C THR A 150 -16.68 4.03 9.40
N VAL A 151 -17.18 3.88 10.63
CA VAL A 151 -18.04 4.89 11.27
C VAL A 151 -17.33 6.24 11.47
N ASN A 152 -16.01 6.22 11.71
CA ASN A 152 -15.17 7.40 11.90
C ASN A 152 -13.69 7.10 11.62
N GLU A 153 -12.86 8.14 11.65
CA GLU A 153 -11.41 8.05 11.41
C GLU A 153 -10.68 7.27 12.52
N GLU A 154 -11.12 7.38 13.77
CA GLU A 154 -10.55 6.65 14.90
C GLU A 154 -10.69 5.13 14.72
N ALA A 155 -11.85 4.67 14.24
CA ALA A 155 -12.09 3.28 13.89
C ALA A 155 -11.18 2.82 12.75
N ALA A 156 -11.05 3.62 11.68
CA ALA A 156 -10.13 3.31 10.58
C ALA A 156 -8.68 3.19 11.06
N LYS A 157 -8.24 4.12 11.92
CA LYS A 157 -6.90 4.10 12.52
C LYS A 157 -6.69 2.88 13.42
N LYS A 158 -7.70 2.48 14.19
CA LYS A 158 -7.63 1.26 15.02
C LYS A 158 -7.49 0.01 14.16
N ILE A 159 -8.24 -0.08 13.06
CA ILE A 159 -8.16 -1.19 12.10
C ILE A 159 -6.78 -1.21 11.43
N GLU A 160 -6.30 -0.09 10.90
CA GLU A 160 -4.97 0.00 10.27
C GLU A 160 -3.85 -0.38 11.24
N LYS A 161 -3.89 0.17 12.46
CA LYS A 161 -2.90 -0.19 13.48
C LYS A 161 -2.98 -1.68 13.81
N GLY A 162 -4.19 -2.22 13.97
CA GLY A 162 -4.40 -3.63 14.22
C GLY A 162 -3.75 -4.47 13.13
N GLU A 163 -4.15 -4.24 11.87
CA GLU A 163 -3.69 -4.94 10.67
C GLU A 163 -2.16 -4.89 10.50
N LEU A 164 -1.55 -3.71 10.58
CA LEU A 164 -0.10 -3.53 10.38
C LEU A 164 0.75 -4.07 11.55
N CYS A 165 0.17 -4.25 12.73
CA CYS A 165 0.85 -4.80 13.89
C CYS A 165 0.74 -6.33 13.99
N GLN A 166 -0.16 -6.98 13.24
CA GLN A 166 -0.30 -8.44 13.25
C GLN A 166 0.93 -9.10 12.63
N GLN A 167 1.32 -10.28 13.12
CA GLN A 167 2.44 -11.06 12.58
C GLN A 167 2.04 -11.93 11.37
N ASN A 168 0.77 -11.90 10.97
CA ASN A 168 0.24 -12.86 10.00
C ASN A 168 0.57 -12.49 8.56
N PHE A 169 0.49 -11.21 8.20
CA PHE A 169 0.73 -10.74 6.84
C PHE A 169 1.58 -9.47 6.84
N ALA A 170 2.50 -9.37 5.88
CA ALA A 170 3.31 -8.18 5.69
C ALA A 170 2.77 -7.32 4.55
N TYR A 171 2.95 -6.00 4.66
CA TYR A 171 2.68 -5.04 3.58
C TYR A 171 3.99 -4.35 3.15
N PRO A 172 4.79 -4.96 2.26
CA PRO A 172 6.19 -4.57 2.06
C PRO A 172 6.43 -3.11 1.64
N LEU A 173 5.42 -2.40 1.13
CA LEU A 173 5.51 -0.99 0.75
C LEU A 173 5.12 -0.01 1.87
N ASN A 174 4.56 -0.49 2.97
CA ASN A 174 4.27 0.31 4.17
C ASN A 174 5.56 0.49 4.99
N ILE A 175 6.06 1.73 5.04
CA ILE A 175 7.28 2.08 5.79
C ILE A 175 7.06 2.19 7.30
N GLN A 176 5.82 2.47 7.70
CA GLN A 176 5.39 2.64 9.08
C GLN A 176 4.42 1.52 9.44
N GLY A 177 4.40 1.12 10.72
CA GLY A 177 3.47 0.12 11.25
C GLY A 177 4.00 -1.31 11.19
N ASN A 178 4.64 -1.72 10.08
CA ASN A 178 5.13 -3.09 9.87
C ASN A 178 6.41 -3.49 10.63
N HIS A 179 6.81 -2.76 11.67
CA HIS A 179 8.12 -2.96 12.31
C HIS A 179 8.30 -4.33 12.97
N THR A 180 7.20 -5.00 13.30
CA THR A 180 7.17 -6.33 13.90
C THR A 180 7.24 -7.44 12.87
N VAL A 181 6.89 -7.14 11.61
CA VAL A 181 6.81 -8.12 10.54
C VAL A 181 8.02 -7.98 9.65
N LEU A 182 8.28 -6.82 9.03
CA LEU A 182 9.35 -6.62 8.03
C LEU A 182 10.77 -6.60 8.62
N PRO A 183 11.78 -7.14 7.91
CA PRO A 183 13.16 -7.08 8.37
C PRO A 183 13.62 -5.62 8.44
N THR A 184 14.44 -5.29 9.45
CA THR A 184 14.99 -3.94 9.62
C THR A 184 15.68 -3.44 8.35
N ASP A 185 16.41 -4.31 7.65
CA ASP A 185 17.12 -3.96 6.43
C ASP A 185 16.16 -3.59 5.30
N TRP A 186 15.00 -4.25 5.22
CA TRP A 186 13.97 -3.95 4.23
C TRP A 186 13.45 -2.52 4.40
N LEU A 187 13.05 -2.20 5.63
CA LEU A 187 12.59 -0.85 5.97
C LEU A 187 13.70 0.19 5.79
N THR A 188 14.94 -0.17 6.09
CA THR A 188 16.11 0.72 5.93
C THR A 188 16.37 1.03 4.46
N ASN A 189 16.37 0.01 3.59
CA ASN A 189 16.54 0.17 2.16
C ASN A 189 15.39 0.97 1.54
N LEU A 190 14.15 0.68 1.91
CA LEU A 190 12.98 1.42 1.43
C LEU A 190 13.03 2.89 1.84
N LYS A 191 13.45 3.19 3.08
CA LYS A 191 13.69 4.56 3.55
C LYS A 191 14.84 5.23 2.80
N ARG A 192 15.92 4.50 2.50
CA ARG A 192 17.08 5.01 1.74
C ARG A 192 16.69 5.39 0.32
N LEU A 193 16.02 4.49 -0.41
CA LEU A 193 15.51 4.75 -1.77
C LEU A 193 14.58 5.97 -1.82
N ARG A 194 13.73 6.17 -0.81
CA ARG A 194 12.88 7.37 -0.78
C ARG A 194 13.63 8.68 -0.49
N LYS A 195 14.80 8.62 0.16
CA LYS A 195 15.60 9.82 0.49
C LYS A 195 16.40 10.33 -0.71
N THR A 196 16.78 9.46 -1.63
CA THR A 196 17.54 9.83 -2.84
C THR A 196 16.67 10.58 -3.87
N MET A 197 15.36 10.58 -3.70
CA MET A 197 14.37 11.18 -4.62
C MET A 197 13.81 12.53 -4.12
N LYS A 198 14.60 13.30 -3.35
CA LYS A 198 14.22 14.65 -2.91
C LYS A 198 14.29 15.66 -4.04
#